data_AF-A0A7X9WKR3-F1
#
_entry.id   AF-A0A7X9WKR3-F1
#
_cell.length_a   1.000
_cell.length_b   1.000
_cell.length_c   1.000
_cell.angle_alpha   90.00
_cell.angle_beta   90.00
_cell.angle_gamma   90.00
#
_symmetry.space_group_name_H-M   'P 1'
#
loop_
_entity.id
_entity.type
_entity.pdbx_description
1 polymer ?
#
loop_
_entity_poly.entity_id
_entity_poly.type
_entity_poly.pdbx_seq_one_letter_code
_entity_poly.pdbx_strand_id
1 'polypeptide(L)'
;MARTITRYADFWPHYLREHGKPATRNLHYAGTALTFAFAALAIAWGGWWWVLLPLAGYGFAWAAHFGVEKNRPATFTYPLWSLASDYRMFFLWLSGRLGPHLDRAGVSR
;
A
#
# COMPACT_ATOMS: atom_id res chain seq x y z
N MET A 1 -19.40 -8.74 14.96
CA MET A 1 -18.48 -8.88 13.81
C MET A 1 -18.61 -7.62 12.96
N ALA A 2 -17.50 -6.94 12.64
CA ALA A 2 -17.55 -5.87 11.64
C ALA A 2 -18.00 -6.48 10.31
N ARG A 3 -18.98 -5.85 9.65
CA ARG A 3 -19.58 -6.34 8.41
C ARG A 3 -18.51 -6.39 7.31
N THR A 4 -18.41 -7.50 6.59
CA THR A 4 -17.49 -7.62 5.44
C THR A 4 -17.84 -6.55 4.39
N ILE A 5 -16.84 -5.84 3.90
CA ILE A 5 -16.97 -4.85 2.85
C ILE A 5 -17.13 -5.59 1.53
N THR A 6 -18.20 -5.31 0.77
CA THR A 6 -18.54 -6.03 -0.47
C THR A 6 -18.32 -5.21 -1.73
N ARG A 7 -18.01 -3.91 -1.60
CA ARG A 7 -17.73 -3.03 -2.73
C ARG A 7 -16.39 -2.33 -2.56
N TYR A 8 -15.62 -2.26 -3.65
CA TYR A 8 -14.34 -1.56 -3.66
C TYR A 8 -14.46 -0.05 -3.33
N ALA A 9 -15.58 0.58 -3.71
CA ALA A 9 -15.85 1.98 -3.40
C ALA A 9 -15.92 2.25 -1.88
N ASP A 10 -16.41 1.29 -1.09
CA ASP A 10 -16.47 1.36 0.37
C ASP A 10 -15.13 0.94 0.99
N PHE A 11 -14.39 0.04 0.32
CA PHE A 11 -13.06 -0.38 0.73
C PHE A 11 -12.03 0.74 0.63
N TRP A 12 -12.06 1.55 -0.42
CA TRP A 12 -11.04 2.56 -0.65
C TRP A 12 -10.89 3.58 0.51
N PRO A 13 -11.97 4.18 1.04
CA PRO A 13 -11.89 5.02 2.24
C PRO A 13 -11.42 4.24 3.48
N HIS A 14 -11.80 2.98 3.63
CA HIS A 14 -11.34 2.14 4.73
C HIS A 14 -9.82 1.89 4.65
N TYR A 15 -9.32 1.53 3.47
CA TYR A 15 -7.90 1.37 3.19
C TYR A 15 -7.12 2.65 3.51
N LEU A 16 -7.58 3.83 3.07
CA LEU A 16 -6.89 5.08 3.37
C LEU A 16 -6.84 5.38 4.87
N ARG A 17 -7.90 5.06 5.63
CA ARG A 17 -7.89 5.19 7.09
C ARG A 17 -6.92 4.24 7.78
N GLU A 18 -6.67 3.07 7.20
CA GLU A 18 -5.60 2.17 7.65
C GLU A 18 -4.19 2.65 7.28
N HIS A 19 -4.08 3.70 6.47
CA HIS A 19 -2.84 4.39 6.12
C HIS A 19 -2.91 5.85 6.59
N GLY A 20 -3.44 6.04 7.81
CA GLY A 20 -3.77 7.34 8.37
C GLY A 20 -2.56 8.22 8.60
N LYS A 21 -1.42 7.62 8.96
CA LYS A 21 -0.18 8.37 9.25
C LYS A 21 0.67 8.57 7.99
N PRO A 22 1.26 9.77 7.80
CA PRO A 22 2.20 10.02 6.70
C PRO A 22 3.36 9.03 6.67
N ALA A 23 3.89 8.65 7.83
CA ALA A 23 4.96 7.67 7.93
C ALA A 23 4.55 6.26 7.45
N THR A 24 3.31 5.82 7.71
CA THR A 24 2.77 4.55 7.18
C THR A 24 2.77 4.60 5.64
N ARG A 25 2.23 5.69 5.07
CA ARG A 25 2.19 5.91 3.63
C ARG A 25 3.58 5.92 2.99
N ASN A 26 4.53 6.64 3.59
CA ASN A 26 5.90 6.75 3.08
C ASN A 26 6.62 5.41 3.02
N LEU A 27 6.42 4.53 4.01
CA LEU A 27 6.98 3.18 3.98
C LEU A 27 6.38 2.35 2.85
N HIS A 28 5.06 2.44 2.61
CA HIS A 28 4.44 1.79 1.46
C HIS A 28 5.01 2.33 0.14
N TYR A 29 5.20 3.64 0.02
CA TYR A 29 5.78 4.22 -1.19
C TYR A 29 7.20 3.73 -1.45
N ALA A 30 8.04 3.64 -0.41
CA ALA A 30 9.39 3.09 -0.52
C ALA A 30 9.35 1.61 -0.96
N GLY A 31 8.48 0.81 -0.34
CA GLY A 31 8.28 -0.60 -0.71
C GLY A 31 7.85 -0.75 -2.17
N THR A 32 6.83 0.00 -2.61
CA THR A 32 6.33 -0.02 -3.98
C THR A 32 7.38 0.48 -4.99
N ALA A 33 8.14 1.53 -4.68
CA ALA A 33 9.20 2.00 -5.56
C ALA A 33 10.31 0.94 -5.72
N LEU A 34 10.66 0.25 -4.63
CA LEU A 34 11.63 -0.84 -4.64
C LEU A 34 11.13 -2.05 -5.44
N THR A 35 9.82 -2.39 -5.41
CA THR A 35 9.31 -3.48 -6.25
C THR A 35 9.51 -3.17 -7.74
N PHE A 36 9.29 -1.93 -8.18
CA PHE A 36 9.56 -1.52 -9.56
C PHE A 36 11.06 -1.55 -9.89
N ALA A 37 11.92 -1.09 -8.97
CA ALA A 37 13.37 -1.15 -9.16
C ALA A 37 13.85 -2.60 -9.33
N PHE A 38 13.43 -3.51 -8.44
CA PHE A 38 13.79 -4.92 -8.55
C PHE A 38 13.17 -5.60 -9.77
N ALA A 39 11.97 -5.22 -10.19
CA ALA A 39 11.38 -5.71 -11.43
C ALA A 39 12.23 -5.31 -12.65
N ALA A 40 12.70 -4.06 -12.71
CA ALA A 40 13.60 -3.60 -13.76
C ALA A 40 14.92 -4.39 -13.77
N LEU A 41 15.52 -4.63 -12.61
CA LEU A 41 16.73 -5.46 -12.48
C LEU A 41 16.49 -6.92 -12.91
N ALA A 42 15.35 -7.49 -12.52
CA ALA A 42 14.98 -8.86 -12.86
C ALA A 42 14.75 -9.03 -14.36
N ILE A 43 14.15 -8.03 -15.02
CA ILE A 43 13.96 -8.03 -16.48
C ILE A 43 15.31 -7.85 -17.20
N ALA A 44 16.17 -6.95 -16.71
CA ALA A 44 17.45 -6.65 -17.36
C ALA A 44 18.50 -7.76 -17.20
N TRP A 45 18.57 -8.40 -16.03
CA TRP A 45 19.65 -9.32 -15.67
C TRP A 45 19.18 -10.75 -15.34
N GLY A 46 17.86 -10.99 -15.23
CA GLY A 46 17.31 -12.30 -14.89
C GLY A 46 17.66 -12.77 -13.48
N GLY A 47 17.35 -14.04 -13.17
CA GLY A 47 17.79 -14.68 -11.94
C GLY A 47 16.99 -14.31 -10.68
N TRP A 48 17.67 -14.16 -9.55
CA TRP A 48 17.07 -14.15 -8.21
C TRP A 48 16.39 -12.84 -7.81
N TRP A 49 16.50 -11.78 -8.62
CA TRP A 49 15.90 -10.47 -8.35
C TRP A 49 14.37 -10.53 -8.20
N TRP A 50 13.70 -11.50 -8.84
CA TRP A 50 12.25 -11.70 -8.71
C TRP A 50 11.81 -11.95 -7.26
N VAL A 51 12.67 -12.56 -6.43
CA VAL A 51 12.39 -12.84 -5.01
C VAL A 51 12.32 -11.56 -4.18
N LEU A 52 13.00 -10.50 -4.60
CA LEU A 52 13.02 -9.24 -3.87
C LEU A 52 11.73 -8.43 -4.03
N LEU A 53 10.92 -8.68 -5.06
CA LEU A 53 9.63 -7.99 -5.26
C LEU A 53 8.68 -8.19 -4.07
N PRO A 54 8.30 -9.43 -3.70
CA PRO A 54 7.40 -9.64 -2.57
C PRO A 54 8.05 -9.21 -1.24
N LEU A 55 9.37 -9.36 -1.08
CA LEU A 55 10.07 -8.94 0.13
C LEU A 55 10.03 -7.41 0.32
N ALA A 56 10.26 -6.66 -0.74
CA ALA A 56 10.18 -5.20 -0.70
C ALA A 56 8.74 -4.72 -0.48
N GLY A 57 7.76 -5.29 -1.19
CA GLY A 57 6.35 -4.94 -1.01
C GLY A 57 5.84 -5.26 0.40
N TYR A 58 5.86 -6.54 0.78
CA TYR A 58 5.30 -6.98 2.06
C TYR A 58 6.14 -6.57 3.26
N GLY A 59 7.47 -6.57 3.15
CA GLY A 59 8.36 -6.20 4.25
C GLY A 59 8.13 -4.76 4.71
N PHE A 60 8.05 -3.82 3.77
CA PHE A 60 7.77 -2.42 4.09
C PHE A 60 6.32 -2.22 4.54
N ALA A 61 5.35 -2.87 3.90
CA ALA A 61 3.94 -2.75 4.29
C ALA A 61 3.71 -3.27 5.73
N TRP A 62 4.27 -4.43 6.07
CA TRP A 62 4.14 -4.97 7.43
C TRP A 62 4.89 -4.16 8.46
N ALA A 63 6.09 -3.66 8.15
CA ALA A 63 6.81 -2.74 9.03
C ALA A 63 5.98 -1.46 9.30
N ALA A 64 5.31 -0.93 8.28
CA ALA A 64 4.43 0.22 8.41
C ALA A 64 3.22 -0.09 9.31
N HIS A 65 2.46 -1.14 9.00
CA HIS A 65 1.25 -1.48 9.73
C HIS A 65 1.52 -1.87 11.19
N PHE A 66 2.52 -2.70 11.45
CA PHE A 66 2.80 -3.17 12.81
C PHE A 66 3.63 -2.17 13.63
N GLY A 67 4.59 -1.48 13.02
CA GLY A 67 5.50 -0.57 13.71
C GLY A 67 4.96 0.85 13.86
N VAL A 68 4.34 1.39 12.81
CA VAL A 68 3.92 2.80 12.74
C VAL A 68 2.43 2.94 13.00
N GLU A 69 1.61 2.27 12.21
CA GLU A 69 0.16 2.41 12.30
C GLU A 69 -0.40 1.72 13.55
N LYS A 70 0.21 0.59 13.93
CA LYS A 70 -0.20 -0.32 15.00
C LYS A 70 -1.58 -0.92 14.74
N ASN A 71 -1.85 -1.31 13.48
CA ASN A 71 -3.05 -2.03 13.07
C ASN A 71 -2.68 -3.34 12.37
N ARG A 72 -3.70 -4.15 12.05
CA ARG A 72 -3.52 -5.33 11.20
C ARG A 72 -3.79 -4.93 9.75
N PRO A 73 -2.93 -5.30 8.78
CA PRO A 73 -3.15 -5.02 7.38
C PRO A 73 -4.49 -5.57 6.87
N ALA A 74 -5.29 -4.75 6.17
CA ALA A 74 -6.47 -5.23 5.44
C ALA A 74 -6.15 -6.35 4.45
N THR A 75 -4.89 -6.51 4.01
CA THR A 75 -4.46 -7.58 3.10
C THR A 75 -4.81 -8.97 3.61
N PHE A 76 -4.90 -9.18 4.93
CA PHE A 76 -5.35 -10.46 5.49
C PHE A 76 -6.84 -10.75 5.29
N THR A 77 -7.64 -9.73 4.98
CA THR A 77 -9.09 -9.87 4.74
C THR A 77 -9.46 -9.61 3.27
N TYR A 78 -8.78 -8.67 2.62
CA TYR A 78 -9.05 -8.21 1.24
C TYR A 78 -7.77 -8.17 0.39
N PRO A 79 -7.08 -9.31 0.17
CA PRO A 79 -5.72 -9.32 -0.40
C PRO A 79 -5.61 -8.61 -1.76
N LEU A 80 -6.54 -8.89 -2.67
CA LEU A 80 -6.53 -8.29 -4.01
C LEU A 80 -6.85 -6.80 -3.99
N TRP A 81 -7.78 -6.37 -3.13
CA TRP A 81 -8.12 -4.95 -3.02
C TRP A 81 -7.02 -4.16 -2.33
N SER A 82 -6.36 -4.72 -1.33
CA SER A 82 -5.20 -4.10 -0.69
C SER A 82 -4.06 -3.91 -1.68
N LEU A 83 -3.71 -4.95 -2.45
CA LEU A 83 -2.67 -4.85 -3.47
C LEU A 83 -2.99 -3.79 -4.53
N ALA A 84 -4.21 -3.81 -5.06
CA ALA A 84 -4.65 -2.79 -6.03
C ALA A 84 -4.64 -1.37 -5.43
N SER A 85 -4.97 -1.26 -4.13
CA SER A 85 -5.02 0.03 -3.42
C SER A 85 -3.63 0.56 -3.07
N ASP A 86 -2.64 -0.31 -2.81
CA ASP A 86 -1.23 0.09 -2.66
C ASP A 86 -0.73 0.80 -3.91
N TYR A 87 -0.90 0.18 -5.09
CA TYR A 87 -0.51 0.82 -6.36
C TYR A 87 -1.33 2.08 -6.63
N ARG A 88 -2.65 2.06 -6.39
CA ARG A 88 -3.50 3.24 -6.57
C ARG A 88 -3.03 4.40 -5.69
N MET A 89 -2.75 4.14 -4.42
CA MET A 89 -2.27 5.15 -3.47
C MET A 89 -0.91 5.69 -3.90
N PHE A 90 0.01 4.81 -4.30
CA PHE A 90 1.33 5.18 -4.80
C PHE A 90 1.25 6.11 -6.03
N PHE A 91 0.46 5.75 -7.05
CA PHE A 91 0.34 6.58 -8.25
C PHE A 91 -0.43 7.89 -8.02
N LEU A 92 -1.43 7.89 -7.13
CA LEU A 92 -2.09 9.13 -6.71
C LEU A 92 -1.12 10.05 -5.96
N TRP A 93 -0.25 9.50 -5.12
CA TRP A 93 0.78 10.28 -4.44
C TRP A 93 1.80 10.84 -5.45
N LEU A 94 2.32 9.98 -6.33
CA LEU A 94 3.30 10.35 -7.35
C LEU A 94 2.78 11.44 -8.31
N SER A 95 1.49 11.41 -8.63
CA SER A 95 0.84 12.41 -9.49
C SER A 95 0.32 13.65 -8.75
N GLY A 96 0.52 13.74 -7.43
CA GLY A 96 0.03 14.85 -6.60
C GLY A 96 -1.50 14.88 -6.40
N ARG A 97 -2.21 13.79 -6.72
CA ARG A 97 -3.68 13.69 -6.69
C ARG A 97 -4.23 12.98 -5.46
N LEU A 98 -3.39 12.55 -4.52
CA LEU A 98 -3.84 11.81 -3.33
C LEU A 98 -4.60 12.67 -2.31
N GLY A 99 -4.25 13.95 -2.16
CA GLY A 99 -4.81 14.84 -1.13
C GLY A 99 -6.35 14.82 -1.06
N PRO A 100 -7.07 15.08 -2.17
CA PRO A 100 -8.54 15.04 -2.18
C PRO A 100 -9.17 13.68 -1.82
N HIS A 101 -8.42 12.58 -1.92
CA HIS A 101 -8.88 11.27 -1.48
C HIS A 101 -8.70 11.07 0.03
N LEU A 102 -7.61 11.59 0.60
CA LEU A 102 -7.38 11.58 2.05
C LEU A 102 -8.43 12.45 2.77
N ASP A 103 -8.67 13.66 2.25
CA ASP A 103 -9.65 14.58 2.83
C ASP A 103 -11.06 13.94 2.87
N ARG A 104 -11.49 13.33 1.77
CA ARG A 104 -12.78 12.60 1.69
C ARG A 104 -12.84 11.37 2.58
N ALA A 105 -11.70 10.75 2.88
CA ALA A 105 -11.62 9.60 3.78
C ALA A 105 -11.54 10.01 5.26
N GLY A 106 -11.43 11.32 5.56
CA GLY A 106 -11.23 11.85 6.91
C GLY A 106 -9.81 11.61 7.45
N VAL A 107 -8.82 11.54 6.56
CA VAL A 107 -7.42 11.24 6.91
C VAL A 107 -6.58 12.51 6.83
N SER A 108 -5.81 12.78 7.87
CA SER A 108 -4.86 13.90 7.88
C SER A 108 -3.70 13.66 6.91
N ARG A 109 -3.29 14.75 6.26
CA ARG A 109 -2.23 14.75 5.24
C ARG A 109 -0.85 14.51 5.85
#